data_AF-A0A3M7NHI6-F1
#
_entry.id   AF-A0A3M7NHI6-F1
#
_cell.length_a   1.000
_cell.length_b   1.000
_cell.length_c   1.000
_cell.angle_alpha   90.00
_cell.angle_beta   90.00
_cell.angle_gamma   90.00
#
_symmetry.space_group_name_H-M   'P 1'
#
loop_
_entity.id
_entity.type
_entity.pdbx_description
1 polymer ?
#
loop_
_entity_poly.entity_id
_entity_poly.type
_entity_poly.pdbx_seq_one_letter_code
_entity_poly.pdbx_strand_id
1 'polypeptide(L)'
;MTKAPTPEEISDFLAEQRDEAPADLQPVFITLDDLWDRKLWHQLTDQVLEFFATQASGPYRLPLYRQFVLSFADKINQLKLVKIALLASQQCTDDQERSAFLDALAERVNKPDFAEAHVYAITELASVYLRSGQDKKARQRLDEAQETLDNFDFVENVVHASFYRVNADYFQSKSDYTSYYRNSLLYLACISETELSPEQEQRRAYDLSVAALVSDSIYNFGELLLHPILNVLQKPNAHSWLRDLLFAFNRGDLGAFERLSNNLSKDRQLEEHRGFLFQKISLAALTELVFKRPPHDRAMSFKAISHETKVKADEIEHLIMKALSLGLLRGKIDQVAGIAKINWVQPKVLERSQIEGMRVRLKEWDSNVNDLGHYIENVGQDVWASLSIAASQADLRPQNRAALLKSFSSASFLRTELPTDPVAAQPSQSPTSPPQSSSPSEEQPFSNPFPQVPAGLKTRTMVGTVSHVHTNTAYVEHNEQIWDKRLQKHFKHTAHNLVHDPVALLRVGDVVRYSAFTPAERAAREKRRGDILDYEEARGVDTGRGQSVTRRGFVVPDGKRLVMVGAKLEAIPKRQRNTKGVRYVVREVVSPFGSPITQRFDGMKKAGWLLDLQK
;
A
#
# COMPACT_ATOMS: atom_id res chain seq x y z
N MET A 1 39.47 -28.12 15.93
CA MET A 1 40.53 -27.56 15.06
C MET A 1 41.20 -28.72 14.34
N THR A 2 40.66 -29.15 13.21
CA THR A 2 41.30 -30.15 12.36
C THR A 2 42.20 -29.41 11.36
N LYS A 3 43.46 -29.84 11.32
CA LYS A 3 44.52 -29.36 10.43
C LYS A 3 43.96 -29.27 9.00
N ALA A 4 44.22 -28.16 8.28
CA ALA A 4 43.85 -28.08 6.87
C ALA A 4 44.54 -29.24 6.14
N PRO A 5 43.79 -30.14 5.49
CA PRO A 5 44.37 -31.28 4.81
C PRO A 5 45.33 -30.78 3.72
N THR A 6 46.44 -31.48 3.53
CA THR A 6 47.40 -31.09 2.51
C THR A 6 46.80 -31.32 1.12
N PRO A 7 47.23 -30.58 0.08
CA PRO A 7 46.70 -30.74 -1.27
C PRO A 7 46.82 -32.18 -1.80
N GLU A 8 47.86 -32.90 -1.37
CA GLU A 8 48.14 -34.29 -1.71
C GLU A 8 47.15 -35.25 -1.03
N GLU A 9 46.89 -35.08 0.28
CA GLU A 9 45.89 -35.86 1.03
C GLU A 9 44.47 -35.72 0.44
N ILE A 10 44.18 -34.59 -0.21
CA ILE A 10 42.88 -34.33 -0.84
C ILE A 10 42.76 -35.06 -2.19
N SER A 11 43.82 -35.05 -3.00
CA SER A 11 43.84 -35.78 -4.27
C SER A 11 43.79 -37.29 -4.03
N ASP A 12 44.54 -37.78 -3.03
CA ASP A 12 44.48 -39.19 -2.59
C ASP A 12 43.07 -39.57 -2.11
N PHE A 13 42.43 -38.71 -1.31
CA PHE A 13 41.04 -38.94 -0.87
C PHE A 13 40.04 -38.95 -2.02
N LEU A 14 40.16 -38.04 -3.00
CA LEU A 14 39.30 -38.03 -4.18
C LEU A 14 39.52 -39.27 -5.05
N ALA A 15 40.74 -39.80 -5.12
CA ALA A 15 41.06 -41.06 -5.81
C ALA A 15 40.43 -42.26 -5.10
N GLU A 16 40.51 -42.35 -3.78
CA GLU A 16 39.84 -43.40 -2.99
C GLU A 16 38.31 -43.36 -3.18
N GLN A 17 37.72 -42.16 -3.11
CA GLN A 17 36.28 -41.99 -3.33
C GLN A 17 35.84 -42.28 -4.77
N ARG A 18 36.73 -42.07 -5.76
CA ARG A 18 36.49 -42.44 -7.16
C ARG A 18 36.45 -43.95 -7.34
N ASP A 19 37.35 -44.69 -6.68
CA ASP A 19 37.42 -46.15 -6.77
C ASP A 19 36.22 -46.83 -6.10
N GLU A 20 35.68 -46.22 -5.03
CA GLU A 20 34.47 -46.69 -4.35
C GLU A 20 33.17 -46.30 -5.10
N ALA A 21 33.21 -45.32 -6.02
CA ALA A 21 32.03 -44.77 -6.66
C ALA A 21 31.54 -45.59 -7.88
N PRO A 22 30.20 -45.63 -8.13
CA PRO A 22 29.63 -46.18 -9.36
C PRO A 22 30.21 -45.54 -10.63
N ALA A 23 30.27 -46.32 -11.72
CA ALA A 23 30.89 -45.92 -12.99
C ALA A 23 30.36 -44.59 -13.58
N ASP A 24 29.10 -44.23 -13.28
CA ASP A 24 28.47 -42.99 -13.76
C ASP A 24 29.01 -41.73 -13.06
N LEU A 25 29.54 -41.85 -11.84
CA LEU A 25 30.03 -40.73 -11.02
C LEU A 25 31.54 -40.52 -11.14
N GLN A 26 32.28 -41.53 -11.63
CA GLN A 26 33.73 -41.45 -11.81
C GLN A 26 34.19 -40.28 -12.69
N PRO A 27 33.51 -39.92 -13.81
CA PRO A 27 33.89 -38.77 -14.61
C PRO A 27 33.81 -37.44 -13.83
N VAL A 28 32.84 -37.33 -12.91
CA VAL A 28 32.64 -36.13 -12.08
C VAL A 28 33.78 -35.99 -11.06
N PHE A 29 34.29 -37.08 -10.50
CA PHE A 29 35.45 -37.01 -9.61
C PHE A 29 36.72 -36.57 -10.33
N ILE A 30 36.91 -36.99 -11.59
CA ILE A 30 38.05 -36.55 -12.42
C ILE A 30 37.95 -35.05 -12.71
N THR A 31 36.75 -34.55 -13.06
CA THR A 31 36.56 -33.12 -13.29
C THR A 31 36.72 -32.31 -12.01
N LEU A 32 36.32 -32.84 -10.85
CA LEU A 32 36.56 -32.20 -9.55
C LEU A 32 38.06 -32.07 -9.23
N ASP A 33 38.85 -33.10 -9.51
CA ASP A 33 40.30 -33.11 -9.32
C ASP A 33 40.98 -32.09 -10.26
N ASP A 34 40.62 -32.09 -11.54
CA ASP A 34 41.09 -31.11 -12.53
C ASP A 34 40.78 -29.66 -12.12
N LEU A 35 39.56 -29.41 -11.62
CA LEU A 35 39.13 -28.08 -11.17
C LEU A 35 39.82 -27.65 -9.88
N TRP A 36 40.13 -28.60 -9.00
CA TRP A 36 40.87 -28.39 -7.77
C TRP A 36 42.32 -28.00 -8.06
N ASP A 37 43.00 -28.74 -8.93
CA ASP A 37 44.38 -28.47 -9.37
C ASP A 37 44.50 -27.09 -10.03
N ARG A 38 43.52 -26.75 -10.88
CA ARG A 38 43.44 -25.44 -11.54
C ARG A 38 42.96 -24.31 -10.61
N LYS A 39 42.52 -24.63 -9.38
CA LYS A 39 42.02 -23.69 -8.36
C LYS A 39 40.84 -22.85 -8.84
N LEU A 40 39.95 -23.43 -9.64
CA LEU A 40 38.76 -22.77 -10.19
C LEU A 40 37.55 -22.90 -9.24
N TRP A 41 37.57 -22.12 -8.15
CA TRP A 41 36.61 -22.23 -7.04
C TRP A 41 35.14 -22.12 -7.44
N HIS A 42 34.80 -21.23 -8.38
CA HIS A 42 33.41 -21.04 -8.80
C HIS A 42 32.85 -22.27 -9.52
N GLN A 43 33.57 -22.75 -10.54
CA GLN A 43 33.18 -23.91 -11.33
C GLN A 43 33.16 -25.18 -10.47
N LEU A 44 34.13 -25.29 -9.55
CA LEU A 44 34.18 -26.38 -8.58
C LEU A 44 32.93 -26.38 -7.69
N THR A 45 32.50 -25.22 -7.20
CA THR A 45 31.28 -25.14 -6.37
C THR A 45 30.03 -25.57 -7.15
N ASP A 46 29.92 -25.18 -8.42
CA ASP A 46 28.75 -25.51 -9.24
C ASP A 46 28.72 -27.02 -9.57
N GLN A 47 29.87 -27.61 -9.90
CA GLN A 47 30.01 -29.06 -10.11
C GLN A 47 29.74 -29.85 -8.84
N VAL A 48 30.20 -29.37 -7.68
CA VAL A 48 29.86 -29.97 -6.38
C VAL A 48 28.35 -29.87 -6.14
N LEU A 49 27.70 -28.75 -6.42
CA LEU A 49 26.23 -28.64 -6.26
C LEU A 49 25.47 -29.61 -7.18
N GLU A 50 25.90 -29.77 -8.42
CA GLU A 50 25.33 -30.74 -9.37
C GLU A 50 25.52 -32.19 -8.89
N PHE A 51 26.72 -32.51 -8.37
CA PHE A 51 27.02 -33.80 -7.78
C PHE A 51 26.14 -34.10 -6.56
N PHE A 52 25.93 -33.11 -5.68
CA PHE A 52 25.09 -33.26 -4.48
C PHE A 52 23.59 -33.28 -4.82
N ALA A 53 23.16 -32.72 -5.95
CA ALA A 53 21.78 -32.81 -6.43
C ALA A 53 21.44 -34.22 -6.97
N THR A 54 22.43 -34.96 -7.44
CA THR A 54 22.24 -36.32 -7.97
C THR A 54 21.95 -37.32 -6.85
N GLN A 55 20.81 -38.02 -6.90
CA GLN A 55 20.37 -38.97 -5.85
C GLN A 55 21.37 -40.10 -5.57
N ALA A 56 22.17 -40.50 -6.57
CA ALA A 56 23.17 -41.57 -6.48
C ALA A 56 24.38 -41.25 -5.57
N SER A 57 24.64 -39.98 -5.25
CA SER A 57 25.76 -39.56 -4.37
C SER A 57 25.47 -39.72 -2.87
N GLY A 58 24.34 -40.33 -2.52
CA GLY A 58 23.78 -40.46 -1.16
C GLY A 58 24.67 -40.99 -0.03
N PRO A 59 25.74 -41.79 -0.23
CA PRO A 59 26.63 -42.20 0.87
C PRO A 59 27.93 -41.37 0.96
N TYR A 60 28.32 -40.68 -0.11
CA TYR A 60 29.63 -40.03 -0.22
C TYR A 60 29.65 -38.54 0.17
N ARG A 61 28.48 -37.90 0.39
CA ARG A 61 28.42 -36.44 0.63
C ARG A 61 28.97 -36.02 1.99
N LEU A 62 28.77 -36.83 3.04
CA LEU A 62 29.24 -36.49 4.38
C LEU A 62 30.78 -36.54 4.53
N PRO A 63 31.47 -37.60 4.06
CA PRO A 63 32.95 -37.62 4.02
C PRO A 63 33.52 -36.51 3.15
N LEU A 64 32.97 -36.34 1.95
CA LEU A 64 33.37 -35.29 1.01
C LEU A 64 33.19 -33.89 1.61
N TYR A 65 32.11 -33.65 2.36
CA TYR A 65 31.94 -32.37 3.04
C TYR A 65 33.02 -32.13 4.09
N ARG A 66 33.30 -33.12 4.95
CA ARG A 66 34.21 -32.98 6.09
C ARG A 66 35.67 -32.82 5.67
N GLN A 67 36.12 -33.56 4.66
CA GLN A 67 37.53 -33.54 4.25
C GLN A 67 37.79 -32.56 3.10
N PHE A 68 36.92 -32.57 2.08
CA PHE A 68 37.11 -31.76 0.89
C PHE A 68 36.53 -30.35 1.06
N VAL A 69 35.24 -30.22 1.31
CA VAL A 69 34.56 -28.90 1.31
C VAL A 69 35.04 -27.96 2.42
N LEU A 70 35.37 -28.50 3.60
CA LEU A 70 35.92 -27.70 4.69
C LEU A 70 37.30 -27.08 4.38
N SER A 71 38.07 -27.66 3.45
CA SER A 71 39.42 -27.18 3.12
C SER A 71 39.41 -25.85 2.34
N PHE A 72 38.34 -25.57 1.60
CA PHE A 72 38.20 -24.38 0.76
C PHE A 72 36.98 -23.51 1.10
N ALA A 73 36.34 -23.76 2.25
CA ALA A 73 35.15 -23.04 2.70
C ALA A 73 35.31 -21.51 2.73
N ASP A 74 36.50 -20.99 3.09
CA ASP A 74 36.75 -19.54 3.15
C ASP A 74 36.79 -18.85 1.75
N LYS A 75 36.89 -19.61 0.66
CA LYS A 75 37.07 -19.09 -0.71
C LYS A 75 35.80 -19.12 -1.55
N ILE A 76 34.69 -19.63 -1.01
CA ILE A 76 33.43 -19.84 -1.74
C ILE A 76 32.34 -18.89 -1.22
N ASN A 77 31.33 -18.65 -2.04
CA ASN A 77 30.09 -18.02 -1.58
C ASN A 77 29.46 -18.86 -0.45
N GLN A 78 29.38 -18.25 0.72
CA GLN A 78 28.88 -18.88 1.94
C GLN A 78 27.45 -19.43 1.81
N LEU A 79 26.58 -18.82 0.99
CA LEU A 79 25.23 -19.34 0.74
C LEU A 79 25.25 -20.71 0.05
N LYS A 80 26.13 -20.87 -0.96
CA LYS A 80 26.34 -22.16 -1.64
C LYS A 80 26.94 -23.19 -0.67
N LEU A 81 27.85 -22.76 0.22
CA LEU A 81 28.41 -23.64 1.25
C LEU A 81 27.33 -24.19 2.19
N VAL A 82 26.42 -23.33 2.66
CA VAL A 82 25.30 -23.77 3.50
C VAL A 82 24.39 -24.72 2.70
N LYS A 83 24.07 -24.41 1.44
CA LYS A 83 23.28 -25.32 0.59
C LYS A 83 23.92 -26.71 0.45
N ILE A 84 25.22 -26.79 0.23
CA ILE A 84 25.97 -28.06 0.17
C ILE A 84 25.90 -28.78 1.52
N ALA A 85 26.10 -28.05 2.63
CA ALA A 85 26.05 -28.61 3.97
C ALA A 85 24.66 -29.17 4.31
N LEU A 86 23.59 -28.53 3.83
CA LEU A 86 22.23 -29.03 4.02
C LEU A 86 22.01 -30.35 3.28
N LEU A 87 22.48 -30.45 2.03
CA LEU A 87 22.40 -31.68 1.26
C LEU A 87 23.26 -32.81 1.88
N ALA A 88 24.38 -32.47 2.53
CA ALA A 88 25.15 -33.41 3.34
C ALA A 88 24.39 -33.82 4.62
N SER A 89 23.74 -32.87 5.29
CA SER A 89 23.02 -33.09 6.55
C SER A 89 21.81 -34.02 6.40
N GLN A 90 21.23 -34.12 5.20
CA GLN A 90 20.13 -35.06 4.90
C GLN A 90 20.54 -36.53 5.01
N GLN A 91 21.84 -36.84 4.98
CA GLN A 91 22.36 -38.20 5.11
C GLN A 91 22.55 -38.63 6.56
N CYS A 92 22.61 -37.68 7.50
CA CYS A 92 22.66 -37.99 8.92
C CYS A 92 21.32 -38.57 9.36
N THR A 93 21.33 -39.84 9.76
CA THR A 93 20.16 -40.54 10.32
C THR A 93 19.85 -40.09 11.75
N ASP A 94 20.86 -39.68 12.51
CA ASP A 94 20.66 -39.12 13.84
C ASP A 94 20.40 -37.60 13.79
N ASP A 95 19.24 -37.21 14.32
CA ASP A 95 18.81 -35.81 14.39
C ASP A 95 19.70 -34.98 15.34
N GLN A 96 20.30 -35.61 16.36
CA GLN A 96 21.19 -34.90 17.30
C GLN A 96 22.54 -34.59 16.64
N GLU A 97 23.17 -35.57 15.98
CA GLU A 97 24.36 -35.34 15.16
C GLU A 97 24.13 -34.28 14.09
N ARG A 98 22.96 -34.29 13.44
CA ARG A 98 22.58 -33.29 12.44
C ARG A 98 22.51 -31.88 13.04
N SER A 99 21.91 -31.74 14.23
CA SER A 99 21.83 -30.45 14.92
C SER A 99 23.22 -29.93 15.34
N ALA A 100 24.08 -30.78 15.89
CA ALA A 100 25.44 -30.41 16.28
C ALA A 100 26.30 -29.99 15.07
N PHE A 101 26.14 -30.68 13.94
CA PHE A 101 26.80 -30.32 12.69
C PHE A 101 26.35 -28.95 12.16
N LEU A 102 25.05 -28.65 12.21
CA LEU A 102 24.51 -27.36 11.78
C LEU A 102 24.83 -26.23 12.76
N ASP A 103 24.88 -26.48 14.06
CA ASP A 103 25.35 -25.50 15.05
C ASP A 103 26.83 -25.15 14.81
N ALA A 104 27.69 -26.14 14.58
CA ALA A 104 29.10 -25.92 14.23
C ALA A 104 29.25 -25.13 12.92
N LEU A 105 28.35 -25.34 11.96
CA LEU A 105 28.30 -24.56 10.73
C LEU A 105 27.86 -23.11 11.01
N ALA A 106 26.79 -22.91 11.78
CA ALA A 106 26.27 -21.60 12.12
C ALA A 106 27.31 -20.72 12.83
N GLU A 107 28.11 -21.29 13.74
CA GLU A 107 29.21 -20.59 14.42
C GLU A 107 30.30 -20.13 13.43
N ARG A 108 30.63 -20.95 12.44
CA ARG A 108 31.66 -20.60 11.43
C ARG A 108 31.18 -19.56 10.43
N VAL A 109 29.87 -19.53 10.18
CA VAL A 109 29.23 -18.59 9.25
C VAL A 109 28.96 -17.23 9.93
N ASN A 110 29.14 -17.10 11.25
CA ASN A 110 28.84 -15.89 12.03
C ASN A 110 29.86 -14.74 11.82
N LYS A 111 30.07 -14.34 10.56
CA LYS A 111 30.82 -13.13 10.18
C LYS A 111 29.81 -12.08 9.67
N PRO A 112 30.02 -10.79 9.98
CA PRO A 112 29.07 -9.72 9.61
C PRO A 112 28.86 -9.60 8.09
N ASP A 113 29.90 -9.91 7.30
CA ASP A 113 29.84 -9.89 5.84
C ASP A 113 28.98 -11.05 5.24
N PHE A 114 28.66 -12.08 6.03
CA PHE A 114 27.94 -13.29 5.58
C PHE A 114 26.66 -13.56 6.38
N ALA A 115 26.01 -12.51 6.88
CA ALA A 115 24.83 -12.63 7.72
C ALA A 115 23.67 -13.40 7.04
N GLU A 116 23.47 -13.27 5.73
CA GLU A 116 22.43 -14.03 5.00
C GLU A 116 22.64 -15.55 5.08
N ALA A 117 23.89 -15.99 4.98
CA ALA A 117 24.22 -17.40 5.12
C ALA A 117 24.06 -17.88 6.57
N HIS A 118 24.27 -16.99 7.54
CA HIS A 118 24.02 -17.30 8.95
C HIS A 118 22.52 -17.48 9.20
N VAL A 119 21.67 -16.62 8.65
CA VAL A 119 20.21 -16.76 8.69
C VAL A 119 19.79 -18.10 8.10
N TYR A 120 20.32 -18.44 6.92
CA TYR A 120 19.98 -19.70 6.26
C TYR A 120 20.37 -20.92 7.09
N ALA A 121 21.55 -20.89 7.74
CA ALA A 121 21.99 -21.94 8.64
C ALA A 121 21.10 -22.06 9.90
N ILE A 122 20.75 -20.93 10.52
CA ILE A 122 19.89 -20.90 11.71
C ILE A 122 18.47 -21.40 11.38
N THR A 123 17.90 -21.02 10.24
CA THR A 123 16.56 -21.46 9.85
C THR A 123 16.51 -22.96 9.65
N GLU A 124 17.55 -23.54 9.05
CA GLU A 124 17.59 -24.97 8.81
C GLU A 124 17.90 -25.75 10.09
N LEU A 125 18.72 -25.21 10.98
CA LEU A 125 18.87 -25.72 12.34
C LEU A 125 17.53 -25.73 13.08
N ALA A 126 16.73 -24.65 12.97
CA ALA A 126 15.39 -24.60 13.54
C ALA A 126 14.50 -25.71 12.95
N SER A 127 14.59 -25.99 11.65
CA SER A 127 13.86 -27.10 11.01
C SER A 127 14.21 -28.47 11.61
N VAL A 128 15.47 -28.67 12.01
CA VAL A 128 15.93 -29.90 12.68
C VAL A 128 15.37 -29.95 14.10
N TYR A 129 15.41 -28.84 14.83
CA TYR A 129 14.81 -28.77 16.17
C TYR A 129 13.31 -29.05 16.17
N LEU A 130 12.57 -28.62 15.13
CA LEU A 130 11.14 -28.94 14.99
C LEU A 130 10.92 -30.44 14.78
N ARG A 131 11.74 -31.09 13.96
CA ARG A 131 11.65 -32.56 13.77
C ARG A 131 11.95 -33.32 15.06
N SER A 132 12.91 -32.83 15.85
CA SER A 132 13.23 -33.39 17.16
C SER A 132 12.26 -32.99 18.28
N GLY A 133 11.21 -32.21 18.00
CA GLY A 133 10.19 -31.78 18.98
C GLY A 133 10.65 -30.70 19.98
N GLN A 134 11.74 -29.97 19.71
CA GLN A 134 12.28 -28.91 20.57
C GLN A 134 11.75 -27.52 20.16
N ASP A 135 10.44 -27.30 20.29
CA ASP A 135 9.75 -26.09 19.81
C ASP A 135 10.27 -24.77 20.40
N LYS A 136 10.73 -24.78 21.66
CA LYS A 136 11.23 -23.57 22.34
C LYS A 136 12.54 -23.09 21.74
N LYS A 137 13.48 -24.01 21.48
CA LYS A 137 14.76 -23.68 20.85
C LYS A 137 14.57 -23.28 19.39
N ALA A 138 13.70 -24.00 18.67
CA ALA A 138 13.34 -23.63 17.31
C ALA A 138 12.79 -22.19 17.23
N ARG A 139 11.95 -21.79 18.20
CA ARG A 139 11.42 -20.42 18.23
C ARG A 139 12.50 -19.37 18.48
N GLN A 140 13.40 -19.59 19.44
CA GLN A 140 14.50 -18.68 19.71
C GLN A 140 15.37 -18.45 18.46
N ARG A 141 15.72 -19.54 17.77
CA ARG A 141 16.46 -19.49 16.50
C ARG A 141 15.69 -18.75 15.40
N LEU A 142 14.37 -18.94 15.30
CA LEU A 142 13.55 -18.23 14.33
C LEU A 142 13.39 -16.73 14.65
N ASP A 143 13.31 -16.36 15.93
CA ASP A 143 13.26 -14.95 16.36
C ASP A 143 14.61 -14.26 16.09
N GLU A 144 15.74 -14.93 16.38
CA GLU A 144 17.10 -14.48 15.99
C GLU A 144 17.19 -14.25 14.48
N ALA A 145 16.73 -15.22 13.68
CA ALA A 145 16.71 -15.12 12.22
C ALA A 145 15.83 -13.93 11.76
N GLN A 146 14.69 -13.70 12.39
CA GLN A 146 13.79 -12.58 12.03
C GLN A 146 14.45 -11.23 12.32
N GLU A 147 15.06 -11.04 13.50
CA GLU A 147 15.74 -9.78 13.85
C GLU A 147 16.89 -9.47 12.88
N THR A 148 17.66 -10.49 12.51
CA THR A 148 18.73 -10.31 11.52
C THR A 148 18.18 -9.98 10.13
N LEU A 149 17.09 -10.62 9.70
CA LEU A 149 16.48 -10.40 8.39
C LEU A 149 15.85 -9.00 8.25
N ASP A 150 15.21 -8.50 9.32
CA ASP A 150 14.58 -7.17 9.35
C ASP A 150 15.60 -6.02 9.24
N ASN A 151 16.90 -6.28 9.50
CA ASN A 151 17.97 -5.30 9.35
C ASN A 151 18.48 -5.18 7.90
N PHE A 152 18.15 -6.12 7.01
CA PHE A 152 18.62 -6.12 5.62
C PHE A 152 17.55 -5.60 4.66
N ASP A 153 17.92 -4.65 3.79
CA ASP A 153 17.01 -4.09 2.77
C ASP A 153 16.89 -5.00 1.52
N PHE A 154 17.90 -5.84 1.26
CA PHE A 154 17.93 -6.75 0.12
C PHE A 154 18.52 -8.09 0.56
N VAL A 155 17.78 -9.17 0.33
CA VAL A 155 18.18 -10.54 0.66
C VAL A 155 17.76 -11.44 -0.50
N GLU A 156 18.55 -12.48 -0.77
CA GLU A 156 18.20 -13.48 -1.78
C GLU A 156 16.88 -14.20 -1.44
N ASN A 157 16.00 -14.37 -2.44
CA ASN A 157 14.70 -15.03 -2.28
C ASN A 157 14.80 -16.44 -1.67
N VAL A 158 15.91 -17.16 -1.88
CA VAL A 158 16.13 -18.50 -1.33
C VAL A 158 16.15 -18.49 0.20
N VAL A 159 16.77 -17.47 0.81
CA VAL A 159 16.83 -17.33 2.27
C VAL A 159 15.45 -17.01 2.82
N HIS A 160 14.73 -16.07 2.22
CA HIS A 160 13.34 -15.78 2.58
C HIS A 160 12.43 -17.00 2.44
N ALA A 161 12.55 -17.76 1.34
CA ALA A 161 11.78 -18.97 1.12
C ALA A 161 12.04 -20.00 2.23
N SER A 162 13.30 -20.23 2.59
CA SER A 162 13.63 -21.16 3.68
C SER A 162 13.09 -20.71 5.04
N PHE A 163 13.18 -19.42 5.35
CA PHE A 163 12.67 -18.83 6.59
C PHE A 163 11.14 -18.98 6.69
N TYR A 164 10.41 -18.59 5.65
CA TYR A 164 8.95 -18.71 5.64
C TYR A 164 8.49 -20.17 5.64
N ARG A 165 9.23 -21.08 5.00
CA ARG A 165 8.96 -22.53 5.05
C ARG A 165 9.02 -23.06 6.48
N VAL A 166 10.12 -22.82 7.20
CA VAL A 166 10.31 -23.34 8.56
C VAL A 166 9.34 -22.68 9.54
N ASN A 167 9.04 -21.39 9.35
CA ASN A 167 7.98 -20.72 10.12
C ASN A 167 6.61 -21.34 9.87
N ALA A 168 6.26 -21.65 8.61
CA ALA A 168 5.03 -22.36 8.30
C ALA A 168 4.99 -23.72 9.01
N ASP A 169 6.05 -24.53 8.93
CA ASP A 169 6.09 -25.83 9.61
C ASP A 169 5.93 -25.69 11.15
N TYR A 170 6.53 -24.64 11.75
CA TYR A 170 6.35 -24.33 13.17
C TYR A 170 4.90 -23.99 13.53
N PHE A 171 4.25 -23.11 12.76
CA PHE A 171 2.86 -22.73 13.01
C PHE A 171 1.89 -23.87 12.74
N GLN A 172 2.21 -24.77 11.80
CA GLN A 172 1.46 -25.99 11.57
C GLN A 172 1.54 -26.94 12.77
N SER A 173 2.73 -27.16 13.35
CA SER A 173 2.92 -27.95 14.57
C SER A 173 2.10 -27.38 15.74
N LYS A 174 2.09 -26.05 15.89
CA LYS A 174 1.31 -25.36 16.92
C LYS A 174 -0.19 -25.24 16.64
N SER A 175 -0.66 -25.69 15.48
CA SER A 175 -2.05 -25.51 15.03
C SER A 175 -2.52 -24.04 14.97
N ASP A 176 -1.60 -23.09 14.74
CA ASP A 176 -1.97 -21.69 14.46
C ASP A 176 -2.14 -21.48 12.95
N TYR A 177 -3.37 -21.66 12.50
CA TYR A 177 -3.73 -21.56 11.09
C TYR A 177 -3.62 -20.14 10.52
N THR A 178 -3.76 -19.09 11.33
CA THR A 178 -3.70 -17.71 10.83
C THR A 178 -2.27 -17.35 10.44
N SER A 179 -1.33 -17.62 11.35
CA SER A 179 0.08 -17.34 11.12
C SER A 179 0.67 -18.26 10.06
N TYR A 180 0.22 -19.52 10.03
CA TYR A 180 0.55 -20.46 8.96
C TYR A 180 0.16 -19.89 7.59
N TYR A 181 -1.11 -19.52 7.39
CA TYR A 181 -1.61 -19.00 6.12
C TYR A 181 -0.79 -17.82 5.59
N ARG A 182 -0.48 -16.84 6.46
CA ARG A 182 0.33 -15.66 6.07
C ARG A 182 1.74 -16.05 5.64
N ASN A 183 2.42 -16.87 6.42
CA ASN A 183 3.79 -17.31 6.10
C ASN A 183 3.82 -18.21 4.86
N SER A 184 2.81 -19.06 4.68
CA SER A 184 2.68 -19.89 3.48
C SER A 184 2.48 -19.05 2.22
N LEU A 185 1.69 -17.97 2.26
CA LEU A 185 1.56 -17.06 1.10
C LEU A 185 2.87 -16.33 0.80
N LEU A 186 3.57 -15.85 1.83
CA LEU A 186 4.89 -15.21 1.67
C LEU A 186 5.92 -16.19 1.09
N TYR A 187 5.90 -17.43 1.56
CA TYR A 187 6.72 -18.52 1.02
C TYR A 187 6.46 -18.73 -0.47
N LEU A 188 5.19 -18.82 -0.88
CA LEU A 188 4.81 -19.00 -2.28
C LEU A 188 5.19 -17.81 -3.15
N ALA A 189 5.16 -16.59 -2.61
CA ALA A 189 5.60 -15.39 -3.32
C ALA A 189 7.14 -15.37 -3.56
N CYS A 190 7.92 -16.05 -2.72
CA CYS A 190 9.38 -16.10 -2.85
C CYS A 190 9.88 -17.15 -3.85
N ILE A 191 9.06 -18.12 -4.24
CA ILE A 191 9.47 -19.26 -5.08
C ILE A 191 9.04 -19.05 -6.53
N SER A 192 9.91 -19.38 -7.46
CA SER A 192 9.53 -19.59 -8.86
C SER A 192 8.88 -20.95 -9.05
N GLU A 193 7.75 -21.00 -9.77
CA GLU A 193 6.88 -22.16 -10.02
C GLU A 193 7.58 -23.45 -10.53
N THR A 194 8.87 -23.39 -10.88
CA THR A 194 9.66 -24.50 -11.42
C THR A 194 10.37 -25.37 -10.38
N GLU A 195 10.34 -25.03 -9.09
CA GLU A 195 11.14 -25.74 -8.06
C GLU A 195 10.38 -26.81 -7.27
N LEU A 196 9.04 -26.83 -7.28
CA LEU A 196 8.26 -27.79 -6.50
C LEU A 196 7.85 -29.02 -7.32
N SER A 197 7.86 -30.18 -6.66
CA SER A 197 7.24 -31.37 -7.23
C SER A 197 5.70 -31.24 -7.17
N PRO A 198 4.97 -31.81 -8.15
CA PRO A 198 3.51 -31.69 -8.21
C PRO A 198 2.82 -32.30 -6.97
N GLU A 199 3.44 -33.27 -6.30
CA GLU A 199 2.95 -33.85 -5.05
C GLU A 199 3.07 -32.87 -3.87
N GLN A 200 4.19 -32.14 -3.79
CA GLN A 200 4.40 -31.13 -2.75
C GLN A 200 3.46 -29.94 -2.95
N GLU A 201 3.21 -29.53 -4.19
CA GLU A 201 2.22 -28.49 -4.50
C GLU A 201 0.82 -28.88 -4.05
N GLN A 202 0.39 -30.12 -4.31
CA GLN A 202 -0.91 -30.62 -3.87
C GLN A 202 -1.05 -30.61 -2.34
N ARG A 203 -0.03 -31.11 -1.63
CA ARG A 203 -0.04 -31.13 -0.16
C ARG A 203 -0.10 -29.70 0.40
N ARG A 204 0.70 -28.78 -0.14
CA ARG A 204 0.68 -27.38 0.28
C ARG A 204 -0.63 -26.69 -0.04
N ALA A 205 -1.21 -26.94 -1.22
CA ALA A 205 -2.51 -26.40 -1.60
C ALA A 205 -3.62 -26.88 -0.66
N TYR A 206 -3.59 -28.16 -0.27
CA TYR A 206 -4.51 -28.73 0.71
C TYR A 206 -4.34 -28.07 2.08
N ASP A 207 -3.13 -28.07 2.64
CA ASP A 207 -2.84 -27.50 3.96
C ASP A 207 -3.19 -26.00 4.02
N LEU A 208 -2.89 -25.25 2.96
CA LEU A 208 -3.20 -23.83 2.84
C LEU A 208 -4.71 -23.58 2.77
N SER A 209 -5.45 -24.43 2.04
CA SER A 209 -6.90 -24.34 1.94
C SER A 209 -7.58 -24.67 3.27
N VAL A 210 -7.11 -25.70 3.99
CA VAL A 210 -7.60 -26.04 5.33
C VAL A 210 -7.31 -24.91 6.31
N ALA A 211 -6.10 -24.35 6.31
CA ALA A 211 -5.74 -23.23 7.17
C ALA A 211 -6.59 -21.98 6.88
N ALA A 212 -6.85 -21.70 5.60
CA ALA A 212 -7.73 -20.60 5.20
C ALA A 212 -9.15 -20.79 5.76
N LEU A 213 -9.70 -22.01 5.72
CA LEU A 213 -11.03 -22.31 6.23
C LEU A 213 -11.10 -22.23 7.76
N VAL A 214 -10.15 -22.86 8.47
CA VAL A 214 -10.17 -22.99 9.94
C VAL A 214 -9.74 -21.71 10.65
N SER A 215 -8.99 -20.82 10.01
CA SER A 215 -8.51 -19.58 10.64
C SER A 215 -9.64 -18.66 11.15
N ASP A 216 -9.42 -18.06 12.33
CA ASP A 216 -10.40 -17.19 13.00
C ASP A 216 -10.53 -15.79 12.40
N SER A 217 -9.44 -15.29 11.81
CA SER A 217 -9.28 -13.88 11.43
C SER A 217 -9.37 -13.63 9.92
N ILE A 218 -9.31 -14.69 9.11
CA ILE A 218 -9.20 -14.57 7.65
C ILE A 218 -10.57 -14.81 7.02
N TYR A 219 -11.16 -13.73 6.50
CA TYR A 219 -12.44 -13.74 5.79
C TYR A 219 -12.32 -13.27 4.33
N ASN A 220 -11.11 -12.92 3.89
CA ASN A 220 -10.78 -12.59 2.50
C ASN A 220 -10.09 -13.79 1.86
N PHE A 221 -10.85 -14.57 1.09
CA PHE A 221 -10.32 -15.73 0.36
C PHE A 221 -9.79 -15.38 -1.03
N GLY A 222 -9.99 -14.14 -1.47
CA GLY A 222 -9.74 -13.74 -2.85
C GLY A 222 -8.29 -13.83 -3.27
N GLU A 223 -7.35 -13.50 -2.37
CA GLU A 223 -5.92 -13.62 -2.64
C GLU A 223 -5.51 -15.07 -2.91
N LEU A 224 -6.04 -16.01 -2.11
CA LEU A 224 -5.82 -17.43 -2.32
C LEU A 224 -6.48 -17.93 -3.61
N LEU A 225 -7.72 -17.50 -3.88
CA LEU A 225 -8.50 -17.90 -5.06
C LEU A 225 -7.84 -17.49 -6.39
N LEU A 226 -7.08 -16.39 -6.38
CA LEU A 226 -6.32 -15.93 -7.55
C LEU A 226 -4.98 -16.67 -7.73
N HIS A 227 -4.48 -17.32 -6.68
CA HIS A 227 -3.16 -17.92 -6.71
C HIS A 227 -3.14 -19.22 -7.57
N PRO A 228 -2.16 -19.38 -8.48
CA PRO A 228 -2.06 -20.55 -9.36
C PRO A 228 -2.03 -21.90 -8.65
N ILE A 229 -1.56 -21.95 -7.40
CA ILE A 229 -1.47 -23.19 -6.59
C ILE A 229 -2.82 -23.90 -6.42
N LEU A 230 -3.94 -23.17 -6.44
CA LEU A 230 -5.28 -23.78 -6.37
C LEU A 230 -5.72 -24.43 -7.68
N ASN A 231 -5.08 -24.11 -8.81
CA ASN A 231 -5.36 -24.79 -10.08
C ASN A 231 -4.88 -26.25 -10.05
N VAL A 232 -3.86 -26.56 -9.24
CA VAL A 232 -3.40 -27.94 -9.01
C VAL A 232 -4.48 -28.80 -8.33
N LEU A 233 -5.39 -28.18 -7.58
CA LEU A 233 -6.55 -28.85 -6.96
C LEU A 233 -7.74 -29.03 -7.91
N GLN A 234 -7.65 -28.62 -9.18
CA GLN A 234 -8.71 -28.85 -10.16
C GLN A 234 -8.80 -30.35 -10.55
N LYS A 235 -9.96 -30.76 -11.08
CA LYS A 235 -10.16 -32.14 -11.57
C LYS A 235 -9.01 -32.52 -12.52
N PRO A 236 -8.35 -33.69 -12.33
CA PRO A 236 -8.91 -34.99 -11.89
C PRO A 236 -8.72 -35.38 -10.41
N ASN A 237 -8.22 -34.49 -9.55
CA ASN A 237 -7.78 -34.84 -8.20
C ASN A 237 -8.93 -35.05 -7.18
N ALA A 238 -8.70 -35.91 -6.19
CA ALA A 238 -9.66 -36.28 -5.15
C ALA A 238 -10.14 -35.11 -4.26
N HIS A 239 -9.34 -34.04 -4.16
CA HIS A 239 -9.61 -32.87 -3.31
C HIS A 239 -10.27 -31.69 -4.06
N SER A 240 -10.82 -31.90 -5.26
CA SER A 240 -11.52 -30.84 -6.02
C SER A 240 -12.67 -30.19 -5.24
N TRP A 241 -13.29 -30.92 -4.31
CA TRP A 241 -14.36 -30.40 -3.46
C TRP A 241 -13.91 -29.26 -2.53
N LEU A 242 -12.62 -29.22 -2.17
CA LEU A 242 -12.06 -28.20 -1.27
C LEU A 242 -11.97 -26.84 -1.97
N ARG A 243 -11.62 -26.85 -3.27
CA ARG A 243 -11.67 -25.66 -4.11
C ARG A 243 -13.10 -25.14 -4.24
N ASP A 244 -14.06 -26.03 -4.55
CA ASP A 244 -15.48 -25.66 -4.65
C ASP A 244 -16.02 -25.12 -3.32
N LEU A 245 -15.55 -25.67 -2.20
CA LEU A 245 -15.86 -25.18 -0.85
C LEU A 245 -15.35 -23.75 -0.64
N LEU A 246 -14.10 -23.44 -1.00
CA LEU A 246 -13.57 -22.07 -0.91
C LEU A 246 -14.39 -21.08 -1.74
N PHE A 247 -14.81 -21.46 -2.96
CA PHE A 247 -15.71 -20.63 -3.78
C PHE A 247 -17.09 -20.46 -3.13
N ALA A 248 -17.64 -21.50 -2.50
CA ALA A 248 -18.90 -21.41 -1.76
C ALA A 248 -18.77 -20.45 -0.56
N PHE A 249 -17.63 -20.45 0.14
CA PHE A 249 -17.34 -19.52 1.23
C PHE A 249 -17.19 -18.07 0.75
N ASN A 250 -16.54 -17.84 -0.40
CA ASN A 250 -16.43 -16.49 -0.96
C ASN A 250 -17.80 -15.92 -1.36
N ARG A 251 -18.68 -16.77 -1.88
CA ARG A 251 -20.06 -16.42 -2.26
C ARG A 251 -21.06 -16.41 -1.11
N GLY A 252 -20.68 -16.97 0.04
CA GLY A 252 -21.62 -17.17 1.15
C GLY A 252 -22.84 -18.03 0.78
N ASP A 253 -22.70 -19.01 -0.13
CA ASP A 253 -23.80 -19.90 -0.53
C ASP A 253 -23.93 -21.07 0.45
N LEU A 254 -24.91 -20.97 1.36
CA LEU A 254 -25.21 -22.01 2.35
C LEU A 254 -25.70 -23.32 1.70
N GLY A 255 -26.38 -23.25 0.54
CA GLY A 255 -26.89 -24.44 -0.13
C GLY A 255 -25.79 -25.26 -0.82
N ALA A 256 -24.74 -24.61 -1.29
CA ALA A 256 -23.53 -25.28 -1.77
C ALA A 256 -22.76 -25.92 -0.60
N PHE A 257 -22.64 -25.21 0.53
CA PHE A 257 -21.99 -25.72 1.73
C PHE A 257 -22.68 -26.97 2.30
N GLU A 258 -24.02 -26.98 2.41
CA GLU A 258 -24.77 -28.15 2.88
C GLU A 258 -24.48 -29.39 2.03
N ARG A 259 -24.43 -29.24 0.69
CA ARG A 259 -24.09 -30.34 -0.23
C ARG A 259 -22.66 -30.85 -0.05
N LEU A 260 -21.72 -29.95 0.18
CA LEU A 260 -20.30 -30.27 0.39
C LEU A 260 -20.01 -30.76 1.81
N SER A 261 -20.89 -30.47 2.78
CA SER A 261 -20.71 -30.84 4.19
C SER A 261 -20.64 -32.35 4.42
N ASN A 262 -21.22 -33.17 3.53
CA ASN A 262 -21.11 -34.62 3.56
C ASN A 262 -19.69 -35.12 3.25
N ASN A 263 -18.92 -34.36 2.47
CA ASN A 263 -17.50 -34.67 2.20
C ASN A 263 -16.59 -34.17 3.32
N LEU A 264 -17.02 -33.14 4.07
CA LEU A 264 -16.28 -32.57 5.19
C LEU A 264 -16.05 -33.60 6.30
N SER A 265 -17.02 -34.48 6.53
CA SER A 265 -16.93 -35.54 7.54
C SER A 265 -15.90 -36.64 7.22
N LYS A 266 -15.25 -36.58 6.05
CA LYS A 266 -14.10 -37.45 5.73
C LYS A 266 -12.81 -36.98 6.40
N ASP A 267 -12.69 -35.67 6.67
CA ASP A 267 -11.50 -35.06 7.25
C ASP A 267 -11.72 -34.74 8.73
N ARG A 268 -10.98 -35.42 9.62
CA ARG A 268 -11.11 -35.27 11.08
C ARG A 268 -10.91 -33.82 11.55
N GLN A 269 -9.94 -33.10 10.98
CA GLN A 269 -9.63 -31.72 11.38
C GLN A 269 -10.76 -30.73 11.05
N LEU A 270 -11.48 -30.94 9.94
CA LEU A 270 -12.58 -30.06 9.54
C LEU A 270 -13.87 -30.37 10.31
N GLU A 271 -14.07 -31.64 10.70
CA GLU A 271 -15.20 -32.04 11.52
C GLU A 271 -15.12 -31.43 12.94
N GLU A 272 -13.92 -31.39 13.54
CA GLU A 272 -13.69 -30.72 14.83
C GLU A 272 -14.09 -29.23 14.81
N HIS A 273 -13.89 -28.56 13.66
CA HIS A 273 -14.22 -27.14 13.47
C HIS A 273 -15.54 -26.89 12.73
N ARG A 274 -16.44 -27.88 12.61
CA ARG A 274 -17.70 -27.76 11.85
C ARG A 274 -18.59 -26.59 12.31
N GLY A 275 -18.74 -26.42 13.62
CA GLY A 275 -19.55 -25.33 14.18
C GLY A 275 -18.97 -23.95 13.86
N PHE A 276 -17.64 -23.84 13.86
CA PHE A 276 -16.94 -22.62 13.49
C PHE A 276 -17.09 -22.31 12.00
N LEU A 277 -16.97 -23.31 11.13
CA LEU A 277 -17.17 -23.17 9.69
C LEU A 277 -18.60 -22.70 9.34
N PHE A 278 -19.60 -23.21 10.06
CA PHE A 278 -20.98 -22.76 9.89
C PHE A 278 -21.13 -21.28 10.26
N GLN A 279 -20.57 -20.84 11.40
CA GLN A 279 -20.58 -19.43 11.77
C GLN A 279 -19.84 -18.57 10.72
N LYS A 280 -18.73 -19.06 10.18
CA LYS A 280 -17.90 -18.36 9.19
C LYS A 280 -18.64 -18.18 7.87
N ILE A 281 -19.37 -19.19 7.38
CA ILE A 281 -20.18 -19.04 6.17
C ILE A 281 -21.38 -18.12 6.39
N SER A 282 -22.02 -18.17 7.56
CA SER A 282 -23.10 -17.24 7.89
C SER A 282 -22.63 -15.79 7.95
N LEU A 283 -21.41 -15.54 8.47
CA LEU A 283 -20.76 -14.23 8.41
C LEU A 283 -20.44 -13.81 6.97
N ALA A 284 -19.93 -14.73 6.15
CA ALA A 284 -19.66 -14.47 4.74
C ALA A 284 -20.95 -14.11 3.97
N ALA A 285 -22.02 -14.88 4.16
CA ALA A 285 -23.35 -14.62 3.60
C ALA A 285 -23.89 -13.25 4.03
N LEU A 286 -23.74 -12.89 5.32
CA LEU A 286 -24.12 -11.57 5.81
C LEU A 286 -23.32 -10.48 5.08
N THR A 287 -21.99 -10.60 4.97
CA THR A 287 -21.18 -9.58 4.27
C THR A 287 -21.53 -9.45 2.79
N GLU A 288 -21.87 -10.56 2.13
CA GLU A 288 -22.27 -10.54 0.72
C GLU A 288 -23.64 -9.87 0.52
N LEU A 289 -24.59 -10.17 1.41
CA LEU A 289 -25.91 -9.58 1.41
C LEU A 289 -25.86 -8.06 1.57
N VAL A 290 -24.98 -7.57 2.46
CA VAL A 290 -24.78 -6.12 2.65
C VAL A 290 -24.14 -5.49 1.41
N PHE A 291 -23.20 -6.19 0.76
CA PHE A 291 -22.52 -5.69 -0.44
C PHE A 291 -23.45 -5.63 -1.68
N LYS A 292 -24.38 -6.58 -1.79
CA LYS A 292 -25.40 -6.61 -2.84
C LYS A 292 -26.41 -5.44 -2.72
N ARG A 293 -26.61 -4.89 -1.53
CA ARG A 293 -27.55 -3.77 -1.32
C ARG A 293 -26.91 -2.40 -1.67
N PRO A 294 -27.71 -1.46 -2.20
CA PRO A 294 -27.22 -0.11 -2.50
C PRO A 294 -26.93 0.68 -1.21
N PRO A 295 -26.06 1.71 -1.25
CA PRO A 295 -25.70 2.52 -0.08
C PRO A 295 -26.87 3.24 0.59
N HIS A 296 -27.92 3.60 -0.16
CA HIS A 296 -29.09 4.33 0.34
C HIS A 296 -30.01 3.49 1.22
N ASP A 297 -30.02 2.16 1.05
CA ASP A 297 -30.87 1.24 1.82
C ASP A 297 -30.05 0.11 2.48
N ARG A 298 -29.06 0.52 3.29
CA ARG A 298 -28.28 -0.40 4.13
C ARG A 298 -28.92 -0.68 5.50
N ALA A 299 -30.22 -0.40 5.64
CA ALA A 299 -31.01 -0.82 6.78
C ALA A 299 -31.57 -2.22 6.50
N MET A 300 -31.28 -3.17 7.39
CA MET A 300 -31.67 -4.57 7.19
C MET A 300 -32.52 -5.07 8.34
N SER A 301 -33.70 -5.61 8.04
CA SER A 301 -34.52 -6.26 9.05
C SER A 301 -33.93 -7.61 9.43
N PHE A 302 -34.07 -8.01 10.70
CA PHE A 302 -33.60 -9.32 11.18
C PHE A 302 -34.26 -10.48 10.44
N LYS A 303 -35.50 -10.32 9.97
CA LYS A 303 -36.19 -11.32 9.13
C LYS A 303 -35.48 -11.57 7.81
N ALA A 304 -35.03 -10.51 7.13
CA ALA A 304 -34.28 -10.64 5.88
C ALA A 304 -32.92 -11.30 6.09
N ILE A 305 -32.25 -10.98 7.20
CA ILE A 305 -30.97 -11.63 7.58
C ILE A 305 -31.20 -13.11 7.89
N SER A 306 -32.28 -13.45 8.61
CA SER A 306 -32.60 -14.83 8.97
C SER A 306 -32.85 -15.71 7.74
N HIS A 307 -33.58 -15.19 6.75
CA HIS A 307 -33.86 -15.92 5.52
C HIS A 307 -32.58 -16.32 4.77
N GLU A 308 -31.64 -15.39 4.64
CA GLU A 308 -30.41 -15.60 3.88
C GLU A 308 -29.35 -16.38 4.65
N THR A 309 -29.18 -16.09 5.95
CA THR A 309 -28.16 -16.75 6.78
C THR A 309 -28.62 -18.08 7.36
N LYS A 310 -29.91 -18.43 7.25
CA LYS A 310 -30.57 -19.59 7.89
C LYS A 310 -30.36 -19.67 9.41
N VAL A 311 -29.93 -18.58 10.05
CA VAL A 311 -29.74 -18.50 11.51
C VAL A 311 -31.06 -18.08 12.17
N LYS A 312 -31.31 -18.63 13.37
CA LYS A 312 -32.48 -18.29 14.19
C LYS A 312 -32.44 -16.81 14.60
N ALA A 313 -33.61 -16.19 14.71
CA ALA A 313 -33.74 -14.76 15.05
C ALA A 313 -32.95 -14.36 16.32
N ASP A 314 -32.93 -15.23 17.33
CA ASP A 314 -32.26 -14.97 18.63
C ASP A 314 -30.73 -14.95 18.52
N GLU A 315 -30.17 -15.65 17.53
CA GLU A 315 -28.72 -15.75 17.31
C GLU A 315 -28.19 -14.70 16.31
N ILE A 316 -29.07 -14.02 15.58
CA ILE A 316 -28.70 -13.00 14.58
C ILE A 316 -27.99 -11.83 15.24
N GLU A 317 -28.43 -11.41 16.43
CA GLU A 317 -27.80 -10.31 17.16
C GLU A 317 -26.34 -10.65 17.50
N HIS A 318 -26.09 -11.85 18.02
CA HIS A 318 -24.75 -12.35 18.30
C HIS A 318 -23.88 -12.43 17.05
N LEU A 319 -24.46 -12.84 15.91
CA LEU A 319 -23.74 -12.90 14.64
C LEU A 319 -23.34 -11.51 14.15
N ILE A 320 -24.23 -10.52 14.22
CA ILE A 320 -23.93 -9.14 13.84
C ILE A 320 -22.91 -8.53 14.81
N MET A 321 -23.05 -8.75 16.11
CA MET A 321 -22.06 -8.32 17.11
C MET A 321 -20.68 -8.92 16.83
N LYS A 322 -20.61 -10.20 16.48
CA LYS A 322 -19.36 -10.87 16.09
C LYS A 322 -18.77 -10.28 14.80
N ALA A 323 -19.61 -9.98 13.79
CA ALA A 323 -19.17 -9.32 12.57
C ALA A 323 -18.59 -7.91 12.83
N LEU A 324 -19.18 -7.17 13.78
CA LEU A 324 -18.69 -5.86 14.22
C LEU A 324 -17.37 -5.97 15.01
N SER A 325 -17.23 -6.96 15.90
CA SER A 325 -16.02 -7.16 16.70
C SER A 325 -14.82 -7.58 15.86
N LEU A 326 -15.05 -8.39 14.83
CA LEU A 326 -14.03 -8.80 13.86
C LEU A 326 -13.69 -7.69 12.85
N GLY A 327 -14.43 -6.57 12.87
CA GLY A 327 -14.22 -5.45 11.95
C GLY A 327 -14.62 -5.75 10.50
N LEU A 328 -15.43 -6.78 10.26
CA LEU A 328 -15.96 -7.10 8.93
C LEU A 328 -17.00 -6.06 8.48
N LEU A 329 -17.77 -5.55 9.44
CA LEU A 329 -18.82 -4.55 9.26
C LEU A 329 -18.63 -3.42 10.27
N ARG A 330 -19.15 -2.24 9.96
CA ARG A 330 -19.35 -1.16 10.95
C ARG A 330 -20.77 -0.65 10.82
N GLY A 331 -21.47 -0.53 11.94
CA GLY A 331 -22.88 -0.17 11.94
C GLY A 331 -23.44 0.02 13.34
N LYS A 332 -24.75 0.25 13.40
CA LYS A 332 -25.55 0.32 14.63
C LYS A 332 -26.67 -0.72 14.56
N ILE A 333 -26.93 -1.36 15.68
CA ILE A 333 -28.03 -2.33 15.83
C ILE A 333 -29.16 -1.63 16.57
N ASP A 334 -30.37 -1.70 16.02
CA ASP A 334 -31.60 -1.29 16.68
C ASP A 334 -32.44 -2.54 16.95
N GLN A 335 -32.33 -3.05 18.18
CA GLN A 335 -33.01 -4.29 18.59
C GLN A 335 -34.52 -4.11 18.67
N VAL A 336 -35.00 -2.93 19.09
CA VAL A 336 -36.44 -2.65 19.26
C VAL A 336 -37.14 -2.59 17.90
N ALA A 337 -36.51 -1.96 16.90
CA ALA A 337 -37.02 -1.96 15.54
C ALA A 337 -36.72 -3.27 14.77
N GLY A 338 -35.80 -4.11 15.27
CA GLY A 338 -35.30 -5.29 14.58
C GLY A 338 -34.54 -4.94 13.30
N ILE A 339 -33.81 -3.81 13.29
CA ILE A 339 -33.10 -3.27 12.13
C ILE A 339 -31.62 -3.11 12.43
N ALA A 340 -30.76 -3.63 11.56
CA ALA A 340 -29.33 -3.35 11.54
C ALA A 340 -29.01 -2.29 10.49
N LYS A 341 -28.41 -1.17 10.90
CA LYS A 341 -27.95 -0.09 10.00
C LYS A 341 -26.44 -0.22 9.80
N ILE A 342 -26.02 -0.58 8.59
CA ILE A 342 -24.61 -0.86 8.30
C ILE A 342 -24.04 0.26 7.44
N ASN A 343 -22.97 0.89 7.93
CA ASN A 343 -22.37 2.06 7.29
C ASN A 343 -21.18 1.66 6.41
N TRP A 344 -20.42 0.64 6.82
CA TRP A 344 -19.19 0.25 6.16
C TRP A 344 -19.03 -1.27 6.17
N VAL A 345 -18.41 -1.79 5.10
CA VAL A 345 -18.11 -3.21 4.90
C VAL A 345 -16.64 -3.31 4.51
N GLN A 346 -15.96 -4.35 5.00
CA GLN A 346 -14.58 -4.63 4.61
C GLN A 346 -14.48 -4.87 3.10
N PRO A 347 -13.55 -4.19 2.39
CA PRO A 347 -13.31 -4.44 0.98
C PRO A 347 -12.79 -5.87 0.79
N LYS A 348 -13.31 -6.55 -0.24
CA LYS A 348 -12.91 -7.90 -0.64
C LYS A 348 -12.46 -7.89 -2.09
N VAL A 349 -11.64 -8.86 -2.46
CA VAL A 349 -11.34 -9.12 -3.88
C VAL A 349 -12.61 -9.59 -4.56
N LEU A 350 -12.90 -9.01 -5.73
CA LEU A 350 -14.17 -9.21 -6.43
C LEU A 350 -13.99 -10.18 -7.60
N GLU A 351 -15.00 -11.03 -7.80
CA GLU A 351 -15.15 -11.79 -9.04
C GLU A 351 -15.62 -10.86 -10.19
N ARG A 352 -15.35 -11.25 -11.43
CA ARG A 352 -15.74 -10.48 -12.63
C ARG A 352 -17.25 -10.18 -12.69
N SER A 353 -18.10 -11.07 -12.17
CA SER A 353 -19.55 -10.88 -12.07
C SER A 353 -19.95 -9.76 -11.10
N GLN A 354 -19.21 -9.60 -10.00
CA GLN A 354 -19.46 -8.55 -9.01
C GLN A 354 -19.01 -7.18 -9.54
N ILE A 355 -17.92 -7.14 -10.30
CA ILE A 355 -17.44 -5.93 -11.01
C ILE A 355 -18.49 -5.45 -12.02
N GLU A 356 -19.14 -6.37 -12.72
CA GLU A 356 -20.24 -6.03 -13.63
C GLU A 356 -21.39 -5.35 -12.88
N GLY A 357 -21.76 -5.84 -11.70
CA GLY A 357 -22.77 -5.19 -10.85
C GLY A 357 -22.37 -3.77 -10.43
N MET A 358 -21.09 -3.52 -10.13
CA MET A 358 -20.59 -2.18 -9.85
C MET A 358 -20.64 -1.27 -11.08
N ARG A 359 -20.32 -1.79 -12.27
CA ARG A 359 -20.40 -1.06 -13.54
C ARG A 359 -21.82 -0.56 -13.79
N VAL A 360 -22.83 -1.42 -13.59
CA VAL A 360 -24.24 -1.04 -13.75
C VAL A 360 -24.62 0.10 -12.80
N ARG A 361 -24.24 0.00 -11.51
CA ARG A 361 -24.52 1.05 -10.52
C ARG A 361 -23.81 2.36 -10.81
N LEU A 362 -22.57 2.31 -11.27
CA LEU A 362 -21.82 3.51 -11.64
C LEU A 362 -22.46 4.21 -12.84
N LYS A 363 -23.00 3.44 -13.78
CA LYS A 363 -23.76 3.95 -14.93
C LYS A 363 -25.08 4.60 -14.50
N GLU A 364 -25.81 3.99 -13.55
CA GLU A 364 -27.02 4.59 -12.96
C GLU A 364 -26.71 5.91 -12.24
N TRP A 365 -25.62 5.94 -11.46
CA TRP A 365 -25.19 7.15 -10.77
C TRP A 365 -24.75 8.25 -11.74
N ASP A 366 -23.99 7.91 -12.78
CA ASP A 366 -23.60 8.82 -13.85
C ASP A 366 -24.84 9.42 -14.55
N SER A 367 -25.84 8.58 -14.86
CA SER A 367 -27.13 9.05 -15.40
C SER A 367 -27.81 10.02 -14.45
N ASN A 368 -27.93 9.69 -13.15
CA ASN A 368 -28.58 10.56 -12.17
C ASN A 368 -27.86 11.91 -12.00
N VAL A 369 -26.52 11.92 -12.09
CA VAL A 369 -25.73 13.15 -12.03
C VAL A 369 -25.91 13.98 -13.30
N ASN A 370 -25.98 13.32 -14.47
CA ASN A 370 -26.25 14.00 -15.72
C ASN A 370 -27.67 14.60 -15.76
N ASP A 371 -28.66 13.87 -15.24
CA ASP A 371 -30.04 14.35 -15.12
C ASP A 371 -30.14 15.55 -14.16
N LEU A 372 -29.42 15.50 -13.03
CA LEU A 372 -29.30 16.64 -12.12
C LEU A 372 -28.56 17.82 -12.77
N GLY A 373 -27.53 17.54 -13.58
CA GLY A 373 -26.80 18.54 -14.37
C GLY A 373 -27.75 19.29 -15.32
N HIS A 374 -28.52 18.54 -16.12
CA HIS A 374 -29.53 19.11 -17.01
C HIS A 374 -30.61 19.90 -16.24
N TYR A 375 -31.02 19.42 -15.07
CA TYR A 375 -31.96 20.16 -14.22
C TYR A 375 -31.37 21.51 -13.76
N ILE A 376 -30.12 21.53 -13.31
CA ILE A 376 -29.42 22.74 -12.88
C ILE A 376 -29.18 23.69 -14.05
N GLU A 377 -28.82 23.16 -15.23
CA GLU A 377 -28.66 23.96 -16.45
C GLU A 377 -29.97 24.65 -16.81
N ASN A 378 -31.08 23.91 -16.86
CA ASN A 378 -32.39 24.45 -17.23
C ASN A 378 -32.88 25.53 -16.23
N VAL A 379 -32.73 25.30 -14.93
CA VAL A 379 -33.16 26.27 -13.90
C VAL A 379 -32.18 27.45 -13.80
N GLY A 380 -30.88 27.18 -13.99
CA GLY A 380 -29.83 28.18 -13.92
C GLY A 380 -29.77 29.07 -15.16
N GLN A 381 -30.23 28.61 -16.32
CA GLN A 381 -30.10 29.32 -17.59
C GLN A 381 -30.69 30.73 -17.53
N ASP A 382 -31.84 30.91 -16.87
CA ASP A 382 -32.47 32.23 -16.70
C ASP A 382 -31.67 33.16 -15.77
N VAL A 383 -31.06 32.62 -14.73
CA VAL A 383 -30.24 33.38 -13.76
C VAL A 383 -28.88 33.75 -14.37
N TRP A 384 -28.22 32.81 -15.05
CA TRP A 384 -26.94 33.03 -15.71
C TRP A 384 -27.09 33.93 -16.94
N ALA A 385 -28.16 33.77 -17.73
CA ALA A 385 -28.45 34.64 -18.87
C ALA A 385 -28.82 36.05 -18.41
N SER A 386 -29.64 36.21 -17.37
CA SER A 386 -29.97 37.54 -16.83
C SER A 386 -28.77 38.25 -16.22
N LEU A 387 -27.86 37.54 -15.53
CA LEU A 387 -26.57 38.12 -15.09
C LEU A 387 -25.68 38.55 -16.27
N SER A 388 -25.64 37.75 -17.34
CA SER A 388 -24.84 38.06 -18.54
C SER A 388 -25.41 39.25 -19.32
N ILE A 389 -26.74 39.36 -19.41
CA ILE A 389 -27.42 40.52 -20.01
C ILE A 389 -27.23 41.76 -19.13
N ALA A 390 -27.31 41.64 -17.81
CA ALA A 390 -27.02 42.74 -16.89
C ALA A 390 -25.56 43.20 -16.93
N ALA A 391 -24.61 42.27 -17.12
CA ALA A 391 -23.19 42.58 -17.29
C ALA A 391 -22.91 43.28 -18.63
N SER A 392 -23.59 42.88 -19.72
CA SER A 392 -23.45 43.52 -21.03
C SER A 392 -24.16 44.88 -21.14
N GLN A 393 -25.21 45.13 -20.35
CA GLN A 393 -25.86 46.45 -20.27
C GLN A 393 -25.18 47.44 -19.30
N ALA A 394 -24.31 46.96 -18.41
CA ALA A 394 -23.63 47.81 -17.41
C ALA A 394 -22.56 48.77 -17.99
N ASP A 395 -22.25 48.68 -19.28
CA ASP A 395 -21.35 49.61 -19.98
C ASP A 395 -22.02 50.93 -20.41
N LEU A 396 -23.32 51.14 -20.14
CA LEU A 396 -24.01 52.38 -20.47
C LEU A 396 -24.70 53.03 -19.25
N ARG A 397 -23.98 54.02 -18.69
CA ARG A 397 -24.38 55.14 -17.79
C ARG A 397 -24.37 54.91 -16.25
N PRO A 398 -23.70 55.81 -15.50
CA PRO A 398 -23.49 55.66 -14.05
C PRO A 398 -24.64 56.11 -13.12
N GLN A 399 -25.76 56.64 -13.63
CA GLN A 399 -26.79 57.27 -12.78
C GLN A 399 -27.92 56.34 -12.27
N ASN A 400 -28.08 55.12 -12.83
CA ASN A 400 -29.20 54.23 -12.45
C ASN A 400 -28.86 53.14 -11.41
N ARG A 401 -27.60 53.05 -10.95
CA ARG A 401 -27.15 51.99 -10.01
C ARG A 401 -27.86 52.02 -8.64
N ALA A 402 -28.27 53.19 -8.16
CA ALA A 402 -28.90 53.31 -6.84
C ALA A 402 -30.41 52.99 -6.83
N ALA A 403 -31.07 53.03 -7.99
CA ALA A 403 -32.51 52.76 -8.10
C ALA A 403 -32.81 51.25 -8.18
N LEU A 404 -31.98 50.48 -8.89
CA LEU A 404 -32.18 49.03 -9.07
C LEU A 404 -31.85 48.22 -7.81
N LEU A 405 -30.84 48.60 -7.02
CA LEU A 405 -30.52 47.89 -5.78
C LEU A 405 -31.59 48.05 -4.68
N LYS A 406 -32.49 49.04 -4.81
CA LYS A 406 -33.63 49.21 -3.90
C LYS A 406 -34.87 48.39 -4.29
N SER A 407 -35.00 47.95 -5.55
CA SER A 407 -36.15 47.14 -5.99
C SER A 407 -36.00 45.65 -5.67
N PHE A 408 -34.79 45.17 -5.36
CA PHE A 408 -34.52 43.76 -5.07
C PHE A 408 -34.57 43.37 -3.58
N SER A 409 -34.71 44.32 -2.64
CA SER A 409 -34.87 43.97 -1.21
C SER A 409 -36.31 43.56 -0.82
N SER A 410 -37.25 43.59 -1.76
CA SER A 410 -38.69 43.45 -1.50
C SER A 410 -39.33 42.47 -2.46
N ALA A 411 -38.84 41.23 -2.53
CA ALA A 411 -39.56 40.14 -3.19
C ALA A 411 -39.36 38.86 -2.39
N SER A 412 -40.22 38.68 -1.38
CA SER A 412 -40.34 37.47 -0.58
C SER A 412 -41.70 36.86 -0.82
N PHE A 413 -41.84 35.99 -1.83
CA PHE A 413 -42.98 35.08 -2.05
C PHE A 413 -42.52 34.00 -3.05
N LEU A 414 -42.86 32.71 -3.02
CA LEU A 414 -43.48 31.79 -2.07
C LEU A 414 -43.24 30.38 -2.65
N ARG A 415 -43.26 29.40 -1.75
CA ARG A 415 -43.38 27.95 -1.91
C ARG A 415 -44.35 27.50 -3.02
N THR A 416 -43.92 26.60 -3.91
CA THR A 416 -44.85 25.75 -4.70
C THR A 416 -44.24 24.38 -5.02
N GLU A 417 -45.10 23.36 -4.99
CA GLU A 417 -44.82 21.93 -4.83
C GLU A 417 -44.44 21.18 -6.12
N LEU A 418 -43.78 20.02 -5.94
CA LEU A 418 -43.55 19.01 -6.98
C LEU A 418 -44.85 18.36 -7.48
N PRO A 419 -44.88 17.91 -8.74
CA PRO A 419 -45.60 16.71 -9.09
C PRO A 419 -44.74 15.64 -9.79
N THR A 420 -45.15 14.41 -9.50
CA THR A 420 -44.68 13.06 -9.85
C THR A 420 -45.05 12.60 -11.28
N ASP A 421 -44.07 11.99 -11.98
CA ASP A 421 -44.10 10.86 -12.96
C ASP A 421 -45.13 10.81 -14.14
N PRO A 422 -45.08 9.83 -15.08
CA PRO A 422 -44.01 9.51 -16.06
C PRO A 422 -44.58 9.22 -17.49
N VAL A 423 -43.90 9.50 -18.61
CA VAL A 423 -44.18 8.81 -19.91
C VAL A 423 -42.95 8.71 -20.82
N ALA A 424 -42.79 7.53 -21.42
CA ALA A 424 -41.73 7.04 -22.30
C ALA A 424 -41.82 7.51 -23.77
N ALA A 425 -40.67 7.56 -24.48
CA ALA A 425 -40.49 7.05 -25.85
C ALA A 425 -39.01 7.09 -26.31
N GLN A 426 -38.51 5.94 -26.79
CA GLN A 426 -37.32 5.72 -27.63
C GLN A 426 -37.72 5.74 -29.14
N PRO A 427 -36.85 5.49 -30.15
CA PRO A 427 -35.38 5.61 -30.29
C PRO A 427 -34.93 6.23 -31.64
N SER A 428 -33.63 6.58 -31.81
CA SER A 428 -32.82 6.20 -33.00
C SER A 428 -31.34 6.69 -33.01
N GLN A 429 -30.45 5.70 -33.15
CA GLN A 429 -29.24 5.61 -34.01
C GLN A 429 -27.92 6.36 -33.69
N SER A 430 -26.92 5.54 -33.34
CA SER A 430 -25.45 5.67 -33.48
C SER A 430 -24.98 5.70 -34.97
N PRO A 431 -23.72 6.03 -35.38
CA PRO A 431 -22.41 5.70 -34.74
C PRO A 431 -21.35 6.85 -34.80
N THR A 432 -20.19 6.81 -34.11
CA THR A 432 -18.93 6.14 -34.55
C THR A 432 -17.81 6.36 -33.51
N SER A 433 -16.91 5.38 -33.43
CA SER A 433 -15.79 5.15 -32.49
C SER A 433 -14.56 6.12 -32.61
N PRO A 434 -13.62 6.11 -31.65
CA PRO A 434 -12.50 7.06 -31.53
C PRO A 434 -11.15 6.50 -32.04
N PRO A 435 -10.10 7.32 -32.22
CA PRO A 435 -8.73 6.83 -32.29
C PRO A 435 -7.93 7.06 -31.00
N GLN A 436 -6.95 6.16 -30.83
CA GLN A 436 -6.14 5.87 -29.66
C GLN A 436 -4.86 6.73 -29.53
N SER A 437 -4.32 6.68 -28.30
CA SER A 437 -2.94 6.81 -27.80
C SER A 437 -1.77 7.08 -28.77
N SER A 438 -0.88 7.97 -28.34
CA SER A 438 0.56 7.84 -28.53
C SER A 438 1.32 8.35 -27.29
N SER A 439 2.34 7.59 -26.88
CA SER A 439 3.36 7.95 -25.87
C SER A 439 4.68 8.32 -26.58
N PRO A 440 5.78 8.54 -25.84
CA PRO A 440 6.29 9.81 -25.35
C PRO A 440 7.38 10.40 -26.28
N SER A 441 7.59 11.71 -26.26
CA SER A 441 8.75 12.35 -26.91
C SER A 441 9.60 13.09 -25.88
N GLU A 442 10.90 12.87 -26.01
CA GLU A 442 12.00 13.52 -25.27
C GLU A 442 11.89 15.05 -25.32
N GLU A 443 12.09 15.72 -24.17
CA GLU A 443 12.28 17.17 -24.13
C GLU A 443 13.62 17.56 -23.49
N GLN A 444 14.31 18.42 -24.22
CA GLN A 444 15.55 19.15 -23.93
C GLN A 444 15.37 20.17 -22.77
N PRO A 445 16.46 20.73 -22.19
CA PRO A 445 16.38 21.45 -20.92
C PRO A 445 15.85 22.88 -21.08
N PHE A 446 14.78 23.24 -20.36
CA PHE A 446 14.18 24.59 -20.36
C PHE A 446 14.19 25.26 -18.98
N SER A 447 14.23 26.59 -18.98
CA SER A 447 14.48 27.47 -17.84
C SER A 447 13.36 27.47 -16.80
N ASN A 448 13.71 27.17 -15.54
CA ASN A 448 12.80 27.16 -14.40
C ASN A 448 12.25 28.59 -14.13
N PRO A 449 10.92 28.83 -14.15
CA PRO A 449 10.31 30.15 -13.98
C PRO A 449 10.30 30.66 -12.53
N PHE A 450 10.72 29.84 -11.55
CA PHE A 450 10.75 30.19 -10.14
C PHE A 450 12.10 30.79 -9.71
N PRO A 451 12.13 31.67 -8.68
CA PRO A 451 13.35 32.35 -8.26
C PRO A 451 14.39 31.35 -7.72
N GLN A 452 15.55 31.26 -8.35
CA GLN A 452 16.65 30.39 -7.91
C GLN A 452 17.46 31.03 -6.78
N VAL A 453 18.04 30.18 -5.92
CA VAL A 453 18.93 30.65 -4.85
C VAL A 453 20.30 30.98 -5.48
N PRO A 454 20.88 32.18 -5.25
CA PRO A 454 22.20 32.53 -5.76
C PRO A 454 23.27 31.53 -5.31
N ALA A 455 24.15 31.13 -6.23
CA ALA A 455 25.24 30.20 -5.94
C ALA A 455 26.13 30.77 -4.83
N GLY A 456 26.13 30.11 -3.65
CA GLY A 456 26.91 30.52 -2.47
C GLY A 456 26.13 30.60 -1.16
N LEU A 457 24.79 30.69 -1.18
CA LEU A 457 23.97 30.66 0.03
C LEU A 457 23.31 29.29 0.26
N LYS A 458 23.69 28.60 1.34
CA LYS A 458 23.04 27.34 1.77
C LYS A 458 21.72 27.64 2.49
N THR A 459 20.60 27.57 1.76
CA THR A 459 19.25 27.55 2.37
C THR A 459 18.71 26.12 2.37
N ARG A 460 18.15 25.67 3.50
CA ARG A 460 17.51 24.36 3.60
C ARG A 460 16.30 24.31 2.68
N THR A 461 16.33 23.42 1.69
CA THR A 461 15.20 23.13 0.80
C THR A 461 14.34 22.03 1.42
N MET A 462 13.04 22.16 1.30
CA MET A 462 12.05 21.17 1.76
C MET A 462 11.15 20.79 0.59
N VAL A 463 10.63 19.57 0.62
CA VAL A 463 9.72 19.04 -0.40
C VAL A 463 8.39 18.71 0.27
N GLY A 464 7.28 19.08 -0.36
CA GLY A 464 5.94 18.77 0.13
C GLY A 464 4.89 18.89 -0.96
N THR A 465 3.68 18.47 -0.64
CA THR A 465 2.54 18.43 -1.56
C THR A 465 1.62 19.62 -1.30
N VAL A 466 1.17 20.31 -2.33
CA VAL A 466 0.24 21.43 -2.19
C VAL A 466 -1.14 20.92 -1.79
N SER A 467 -1.64 21.33 -0.62
CA SER A 467 -2.97 20.97 -0.14
C SER A 467 -4.04 22.01 -0.51
N HIS A 468 -3.71 23.30 -0.42
CA HIS A 468 -4.64 24.39 -0.77
C HIS A 468 -3.91 25.56 -1.43
N VAL A 469 -4.50 26.15 -2.48
CA VAL A 469 -3.93 27.31 -3.20
C VAL A 469 -4.82 28.54 -3.02
N HIS A 470 -4.21 29.69 -2.76
CA HIS A 470 -4.80 31.03 -2.79
C HIS A 470 -4.10 31.85 -3.88
N THR A 471 -4.53 33.10 -4.11
CA THR A 471 -4.05 33.95 -5.22
C THR A 471 -2.53 33.98 -5.39
N ASN A 472 -1.75 34.26 -4.33
CA ASN A 472 -0.28 34.31 -4.37
C ASN A 472 0.39 33.47 -3.25
N THR A 473 -0.34 32.55 -2.63
CA THR A 473 0.16 31.72 -1.53
C THR A 473 -0.47 30.33 -1.56
N ALA A 474 0.28 29.31 -1.19
CA ALA A 474 -0.19 27.94 -1.10
C ALA A 474 0.15 27.31 0.25
N TYR A 475 -0.76 26.49 0.78
CA TYR A 475 -0.47 25.58 1.87
C TYR A 475 0.18 24.32 1.32
N VAL A 476 1.35 24.00 1.85
CA VAL A 476 2.13 22.82 1.49
C VAL A 476 2.22 21.90 2.70
N GLU A 477 1.80 20.67 2.49
CA GLU A 477 1.82 19.58 3.45
C GLU A 477 3.12 18.79 3.30
N HIS A 478 3.82 18.58 4.41
CA HIS A 478 5.04 17.75 4.43
C HIS A 478 5.16 16.99 5.74
N ASN A 479 5.85 15.86 5.68
CA ASN A 479 6.08 15.02 6.86
C ASN A 479 7.37 15.44 7.55
N GLU A 480 7.28 15.75 8.85
CA GLU A 480 8.43 16.00 9.72
C GLU A 480 8.53 14.90 10.77
N GLN A 481 9.75 14.54 11.16
CA GLN A 481 9.96 13.70 12.34
C GLN A 481 10.05 14.59 13.58
N ILE A 482 9.13 14.41 14.52
CA ILE A 482 9.13 15.12 15.79
C ILE A 482 9.58 14.15 16.88
N TRP A 483 10.59 14.54 17.65
CA TRP A 483 11.03 13.80 18.84
C TRP A 483 10.05 14.03 19.99
N ASP A 484 9.42 12.97 20.46
CA ASP A 484 8.64 13.02 21.69
C ASP A 484 9.56 12.76 22.90
N LYS A 485 9.72 13.77 23.75
CA LYS A 485 10.57 13.70 24.94
C LYS A 485 10.10 12.67 25.97
N ARG A 486 8.80 12.35 26.02
CA ARG A 486 8.24 11.41 26.99
C ARG A 486 8.37 9.96 26.53
N LEU A 487 8.19 9.74 25.22
CA LEU A 487 8.24 8.40 24.63
C LEU A 487 9.63 8.04 24.10
N GLN A 488 10.57 8.99 24.11
CA GLN A 488 11.95 8.84 23.60
C GLN A 488 12.00 8.22 22.20
N LYS A 489 11.07 8.61 21.33
CA LYS A 489 10.96 8.10 19.96
C LYS A 489 10.61 9.24 19.00
N HIS A 490 11.06 9.10 17.76
CA HIS A 490 10.68 10.00 16.66
C HIS A 490 9.36 9.51 16.04
N PHE A 491 8.39 10.41 15.92
CA PHE A 491 7.13 10.14 15.23
C PHE A 491 7.01 10.97 13.97
N LYS A 492 6.42 10.38 12.92
CA LYS A 492 6.06 11.10 11.71
C LYS A 492 4.84 11.97 12.01
N HIS A 493 4.98 13.28 11.82
CA HIS A 493 3.92 14.26 12.01
C HIS A 493 3.77 15.07 10.73
N THR A 494 2.54 15.20 10.26
CA THR A 494 2.23 15.95 9.05
C THR A 494 2.03 17.43 9.37
N ALA A 495 2.95 18.27 8.90
CA ALA A 495 2.96 19.70 9.15
C ALA A 495 2.49 20.46 7.90
N HIS A 496 1.94 21.65 8.12
CA HIS A 496 1.45 22.53 7.06
C HIS A 496 2.25 23.84 7.07
N ASN A 497 2.89 24.15 5.94
CA ASN A 497 3.63 25.39 5.74
C ASN A 497 2.89 26.29 4.74
N LEU A 498 2.77 27.59 5.07
CA LEU A 498 2.29 28.59 4.14
C LEU A 498 3.47 29.11 3.29
N VAL A 499 3.39 28.91 1.98
CA VAL A 499 4.45 29.20 1.01
C VAL A 499 3.97 30.26 0.02
N HIS A 500 4.85 31.20 -0.34
CA HIS A 500 4.59 32.20 -1.36
C HIS A 500 4.78 31.61 -2.75
N ASP A 501 3.77 31.78 -3.60
CA ASP A 501 3.85 31.51 -5.03
C ASP A 501 4.04 32.86 -5.76
N PRO A 502 5.23 33.11 -6.35
CA PRO A 502 5.50 34.36 -7.06
C PRO A 502 4.84 34.44 -8.44
N VAL A 503 4.42 33.30 -9.01
CA VAL A 503 3.89 33.24 -10.40
C VAL A 503 2.42 32.78 -10.45
N ALA A 504 1.85 32.36 -9.32
CA ALA A 504 0.45 31.90 -9.19
C ALA A 504 0.11 30.73 -10.14
N LEU A 505 1.02 29.76 -10.27
CA LEU A 505 0.92 28.63 -11.19
C LEU A 505 0.58 27.29 -10.51
N LEU A 506 0.62 27.25 -9.17
CA LEU A 506 0.43 26.03 -8.41
C LEU A 506 -1.02 25.56 -8.43
N ARG A 507 -1.22 24.25 -8.46
CA ARG A 507 -2.50 23.58 -8.26
C ARG A 507 -2.44 22.64 -7.06
N VAL A 508 -3.61 22.33 -6.51
CA VAL A 508 -3.75 21.32 -5.44
C VAL A 508 -3.26 19.97 -5.97
N GLY A 509 -2.37 19.32 -5.22
CA GLY A 509 -1.72 18.06 -5.59
C GLY A 509 -0.32 18.19 -6.20
N ASP A 510 0.13 19.38 -6.58
CA ASP A 510 1.51 19.57 -7.09
C ASP A 510 2.55 19.27 -6.00
N VAL A 511 3.63 18.57 -6.34
CA VAL A 511 4.78 18.35 -5.43
C VAL A 511 5.81 19.43 -5.70
N VAL A 512 6.13 20.22 -4.67
CA VAL A 512 6.98 21.42 -4.77
C VAL A 512 8.17 21.36 -3.84
N ARG A 513 9.30 21.84 -4.35
CA ARG A 513 10.49 22.18 -3.58
C ARG A 513 10.43 23.65 -3.21
N TYR A 514 10.50 23.93 -1.91
CA TYR A 514 10.41 25.28 -1.37
C TYR A 514 11.51 25.54 -0.34
N SER A 515 11.90 26.80 -0.17
CA SER A 515 12.92 27.19 0.81
C SER A 515 12.54 28.50 1.52
N ALA A 516 13.24 28.82 2.61
CA ALA A 516 13.05 30.10 3.29
C ALA A 516 13.51 31.26 2.40
N PHE A 517 12.89 32.44 2.56
CA PHE A 517 13.33 33.65 1.86
C PHE A 517 14.79 33.98 2.17
N THR A 518 15.56 34.37 1.14
CA THR A 518 16.91 34.90 1.32
C THR A 518 16.88 36.26 2.03
N PRO A 519 17.97 36.70 2.68
CA PRO A 519 18.02 38.02 3.33
C PRO A 519 17.69 39.17 2.36
N ALA A 520 18.15 39.09 1.11
CA ALA A 520 17.85 40.08 0.07
C ALA A 520 16.37 40.09 -0.33
N GLU A 521 15.76 38.92 -0.52
CA GLU A 521 14.32 38.80 -0.82
C GLU A 521 13.45 39.32 0.34
N ARG A 522 13.87 39.09 1.60
CA ARG A 522 13.20 39.66 2.77
C ARG A 522 13.27 41.17 2.80
N ALA A 523 14.45 41.76 2.54
CA ALA A 523 14.61 43.20 2.49
C ALA A 523 13.77 43.84 1.36
N ALA A 524 13.70 43.22 0.18
CA ALA A 524 12.86 43.70 -0.92
C ALA A 524 11.37 43.64 -0.59
N ARG A 525 10.93 42.57 0.08
CA ARG A 525 9.53 42.42 0.53
C ARG A 525 9.18 43.44 1.63
N GLU A 526 10.10 43.69 2.55
CA GLU A 526 9.91 44.68 3.62
C GLU A 526 9.90 46.11 3.08
N LYS A 527 10.74 46.40 2.07
CA LYS A 527 10.72 47.67 1.33
C LYS A 527 9.38 47.87 0.61
N ARG A 528 8.92 46.91 -0.20
CA ARG A 528 7.59 46.99 -0.86
C ARG A 528 6.45 47.17 0.14
N ARG A 529 6.53 46.48 1.29
CA ARG A 529 5.55 46.64 2.36
C ARG A 529 5.60 48.05 2.95
N GLY A 530 6.79 48.64 3.11
CA GLY A 530 6.98 50.03 3.47
C GLY A 530 6.34 50.97 2.45
N ASP A 531 6.70 50.83 1.18
CA ASP A 531 6.20 51.67 0.09
C ASP A 531 4.66 51.64 -0.02
N ILE A 532 4.02 50.47 0.17
CA ILE A 532 2.56 50.34 0.17
C ILE A 532 1.94 51.04 1.39
N LEU A 533 2.53 50.87 2.57
CA LEU A 533 2.05 51.52 3.79
C LEU A 533 2.19 53.05 3.67
N ASP A 534 3.31 53.54 3.13
CA ASP A 534 3.55 54.96 2.90
C ASP A 534 2.57 55.52 1.85
N TYR A 535 2.26 54.76 0.79
CA TYR A 535 1.25 55.12 -0.21
C TYR A 535 -0.18 55.19 0.37
N GLU A 536 -0.54 54.27 1.26
CA GLU A 536 -1.84 54.24 1.92
C GLU A 536 -1.98 55.32 3.01
N GLU A 537 -0.88 55.61 3.71
CA GLU A 537 -0.79 56.71 4.67
C GLU A 537 -0.92 58.07 3.96
N ALA A 538 -0.33 58.23 2.77
CA ALA A 538 -0.55 59.38 1.89
C ALA A 538 -2.01 59.51 1.41
N ARG A 539 -2.79 58.41 1.43
CA ARG A 539 -4.23 58.38 1.18
C ARG A 539 -5.09 58.60 2.44
N GLY A 540 -4.47 58.80 3.60
CA GLY A 540 -5.13 59.12 4.87
C GLY A 540 -5.61 57.91 5.67
N VAL A 541 -5.05 56.72 5.44
CA VAL A 541 -5.35 55.49 6.22
C VAL A 541 -4.39 55.39 7.40
N ASP A 542 -4.91 55.23 8.62
CA ASP A 542 -4.09 55.09 9.84
C ASP A 542 -3.41 53.71 9.89
N THR A 543 -2.10 53.68 9.71
CA THR A 543 -1.26 52.48 9.70
C THR A 543 -0.62 52.18 11.07
N GLY A 544 -0.84 53.05 12.08
CA GLY A 544 -0.44 52.82 13.47
C GLY A 544 1.04 53.08 13.83
N ARG A 545 1.78 53.92 13.08
CA ARG A 545 3.16 54.32 13.43
C ARG A 545 3.30 55.62 14.24
N GLY A 546 2.25 56.42 14.42
CA GLY A 546 2.26 57.55 15.36
C GLY A 546 1.50 58.80 14.88
N GLN A 547 0.63 59.29 15.77
CA GLN A 547 -0.11 60.56 15.84
C GLN A 547 -1.08 61.00 14.71
N SER A 548 -2.28 61.34 15.19
CA SER A 548 -3.54 61.78 14.58
C SER A 548 -3.46 62.82 13.43
N VAL A 549 -4.41 62.82 12.48
CA VAL A 549 -5.73 63.49 12.53
C VAL A 549 -6.54 63.10 11.27
N THR A 550 -7.84 62.91 11.44
CA THR A 550 -8.84 62.56 10.43
C THR A 550 -9.10 63.64 9.37
N ARG A 551 -9.39 63.21 8.11
CA ARG A 551 -10.58 63.68 7.37
C ARG A 551 -10.96 62.73 6.21
N ARG A 552 -11.74 61.67 6.56
CA ARG A 552 -12.81 60.99 5.78
C ARG A 552 -12.87 59.49 6.11
N GLY A 553 -13.50 59.17 7.23
CA GLY A 553 -14.50 58.11 7.28
C GLY A 553 -14.07 56.64 7.42
N PHE A 554 -12.87 56.31 7.88
CA PHE A 554 -12.58 54.95 8.35
C PHE A 554 -12.05 54.99 9.79
N VAL A 555 -12.89 54.54 10.73
CA VAL A 555 -12.55 54.37 12.15
C VAL A 555 -12.24 52.90 12.38
N VAL A 556 -11.03 52.57 12.83
CA VAL A 556 -10.69 51.21 13.27
C VAL A 556 -11.39 50.95 14.62
N PRO A 557 -12.22 49.91 14.75
CA PRO A 557 -12.89 49.61 16.01
C PRO A 557 -11.89 49.23 17.11
N ASP A 558 -12.09 49.77 18.32
CA ASP A 558 -11.23 49.48 19.48
C ASP A 558 -11.08 47.98 19.71
N GLY A 559 -9.83 47.54 19.87
CA GLY A 559 -9.48 46.13 20.05
C GLY A 559 -9.14 45.35 18.77
N LYS A 560 -9.17 45.98 17.59
CA LYS A 560 -8.68 45.40 16.32
C LYS A 560 -7.39 46.09 15.85
N ARG A 561 -6.61 45.43 15.00
CA ARG A 561 -5.44 45.99 14.30
C ARG A 561 -5.48 45.61 12.83
N LEU A 562 -4.94 46.46 11.97
CA LEU A 562 -4.83 46.16 10.54
C LEU A 562 -3.62 45.24 10.28
N VAL A 563 -3.82 44.18 9.51
CA VAL A 563 -2.78 43.22 9.11
C VAL A 563 -2.87 43.01 7.61
N MET A 564 -1.71 43.00 6.95
CA MET A 564 -1.58 42.63 5.54
C MET A 564 -1.73 41.11 5.37
N VAL A 565 -2.80 40.69 4.70
CA VAL A 565 -3.00 39.31 4.25
C VAL A 565 -2.85 39.31 2.73
N GLY A 566 -1.71 38.81 2.25
CA GLY A 566 -1.35 38.94 0.83
C GLY A 566 -1.11 40.41 0.45
N ALA A 567 -1.94 40.96 -0.44
CA ALA A 567 -1.87 42.34 -0.94
C ALA A 567 -3.01 43.24 -0.44
N LYS A 568 -3.77 42.81 0.58
CA LYS A 568 -4.94 43.52 1.10
C LYS A 568 -4.83 43.74 2.62
N LEU A 569 -5.23 44.92 3.11
CA LEU A 569 -5.33 45.20 4.55
C LEU A 569 -6.66 44.69 5.12
N GLU A 570 -6.57 43.91 6.19
CA GLU A 570 -7.73 43.40 6.93
C GLU A 570 -7.64 43.75 8.43
N ALA A 571 -8.77 44.08 9.06
CA ALA A 571 -8.84 44.41 10.49
C ALA A 571 -9.14 43.19 11.37
N ILE A 572 -8.16 42.72 12.12
CA ILE A 572 -8.21 41.47 12.93
C ILE A 572 -8.22 41.80 14.44
N PRO A 573 -9.02 41.10 15.27
CA PRO A 573 -9.02 41.27 16.74
C PRO A 573 -7.64 40.99 17.38
N LYS A 574 -7.26 41.83 18.37
CA LYS A 574 -5.93 41.80 19.03
C LYS A 574 -5.62 40.48 19.79
N ARG A 575 -6.61 39.61 20.02
CA ARG A 575 -6.46 38.33 20.74
C ARG A 575 -6.36 37.12 19.79
N GLN A 576 -5.29 37.04 19.01
CA GLN A 576 -4.74 35.75 18.57
C GLN A 576 -3.34 35.97 18.01
N ARG A 577 -2.33 35.60 18.80
CA ARG A 577 -0.93 35.67 18.39
C ARG A 577 -0.58 34.40 17.60
N ASN A 578 -1.15 34.25 16.40
CA ASN A 578 -0.69 33.24 15.44
C ASN A 578 -0.23 33.91 14.14
N THR A 579 0.78 34.78 14.26
CA THR A 579 1.46 35.39 13.12
C THR A 579 2.54 34.44 12.60
N LYS A 580 2.16 33.37 11.90
CA LYS A 580 3.06 32.76 10.92
C LYS A 580 2.83 33.48 9.60
N GLY A 581 3.44 34.65 9.44
CA GLY A 581 3.56 35.27 8.12
C GLY A 581 4.25 34.30 7.15
N VAL A 582 4.08 34.52 5.85
CA VAL A 582 4.66 33.65 4.80
C VAL A 582 6.20 33.64 4.96
N ARG A 583 6.77 32.49 5.32
CA ARG A 583 8.22 32.31 5.59
C ARG A 583 8.98 31.62 4.46
N TYR A 584 8.25 31.03 3.52
CA TYR A 584 8.78 30.15 2.50
C TYR A 584 8.38 30.63 1.10
N VAL A 585 9.20 30.30 0.10
CA VAL A 585 8.96 30.57 -1.33
C VAL A 585 9.16 29.30 -2.12
N VAL A 586 8.31 29.08 -3.13
CA VAL A 586 8.48 27.98 -4.08
C VAL A 586 9.69 28.24 -4.99
N ARG A 587 10.54 27.22 -5.13
CA ARG A 587 11.78 27.26 -5.95
C ARG A 587 11.67 26.40 -7.19
N GLU A 588 10.90 25.32 -7.14
CA GLU A 588 10.74 24.37 -8.23
C GLU A 588 9.52 23.50 -7.97
N VAL A 589 8.76 23.17 -9.00
CA VAL A 589 7.74 22.13 -8.95
C VAL A 589 8.39 20.83 -9.42
N VAL A 590 8.50 19.85 -8.53
CA VAL A 590 9.18 18.57 -8.78
C VAL A 590 8.30 17.61 -9.56
N SER A 591 7.00 17.60 -9.27
CA SER A 591 6.02 16.80 -10.00
C SER A 591 4.71 17.59 -10.14
N PRO A 592 4.32 18.01 -11.35
CA PRO A 592 3.06 18.69 -11.59
C PRO A 592 1.91 17.68 -11.64
N PHE A 593 0.80 18.01 -10.98
CA PHE A 593 -0.41 17.20 -10.97
C PHE A 593 -1.35 17.61 -12.12
N GLY A 594 -1.57 16.73 -13.09
CA GLY A 594 -2.39 17.01 -14.27
C GLY A 594 -1.55 17.62 -15.40
N SER A 595 -1.84 18.86 -15.82
CA SER A 595 -1.13 19.48 -16.96
C SER A 595 0.30 19.91 -16.59
N PRO A 596 1.28 19.77 -17.51
CA PRO A 596 2.65 20.20 -17.28
C PRO A 596 2.75 21.73 -17.11
N ILE A 597 3.76 22.20 -16.36
CA ILE A 597 3.95 23.62 -16.02
C ILE A 597 4.12 24.48 -17.28
N THR A 598 4.73 23.92 -18.33
CA THR A 598 4.95 24.59 -19.62
C THR A 598 3.63 25.02 -20.27
N GLN A 599 2.64 24.12 -20.31
CA GLN A 599 1.31 24.41 -20.84
C GLN A 599 0.54 25.42 -19.96
N ARG A 600 0.74 25.38 -18.64
CA ARG A 600 0.12 26.36 -17.71
C ARG A 600 0.70 27.75 -17.91
N PHE A 601 2.01 27.85 -18.09
CA PHE A 601 2.72 29.11 -18.29
C PHE A 601 2.38 29.74 -19.65
N ASP A 602 2.28 28.95 -20.71
CA ASP A 602 1.87 29.43 -22.03
C ASP A 602 0.38 29.83 -22.09
N GLY A 603 -0.48 29.15 -21.33
CA GLY A 603 -1.87 29.57 -21.13
C GLY A 603 -1.98 30.95 -20.48
N MET A 604 -1.14 31.23 -19.48
CA MET A 604 -1.05 32.54 -18.82
C MET A 604 -0.50 33.65 -19.73
N LYS A 605 0.50 33.34 -20.58
CA LYS A 605 1.00 34.25 -21.61
C LYS A 605 -0.08 34.62 -22.64
N LYS A 606 -0.84 33.63 -23.11
CA LYS A 606 -1.94 33.84 -24.08
C LYS A 606 -3.12 34.61 -23.48
N ALA A 607 -3.34 34.52 -22.18
CA ALA A 607 -4.39 35.25 -21.45
C ALA A 607 -4.06 36.74 -21.16
N GLY A 608 -2.95 37.29 -21.68
CA GLY A 608 -2.65 38.73 -21.64
C GLY A 608 -2.19 39.31 -20.29
N TRP A 609 -2.12 38.50 -19.23
CA TRP A 609 -1.79 38.95 -17.86
C TRP A 609 -0.36 39.43 -17.65
N LEU A 610 0.56 39.14 -18.59
CA LEU A 610 1.96 39.57 -18.50
C LEU A 610 2.18 41.05 -18.84
N LEU A 611 1.22 41.73 -19.48
CA LEU A 611 1.34 43.18 -19.74
C LEU A 611 1.12 44.04 -18.48
N ASP A 612 0.43 43.53 -17.46
CA ASP A 612 0.11 44.27 -16.22
C ASP A 612 1.10 44.03 -15.08
N LEU A 613 2.00 43.05 -15.19
CA LEU A 613 3.03 42.76 -14.18
C LEU A 613 4.38 43.46 -14.47
N GLN A 614 4.54 44.04 -15.66
CA GLN A 614 5.72 44.84 -16.05
C GLN A 614 5.50 46.36 -16.01
N LYS A 615 4.27 46.81 -15.73
CA LYS A 615 3.95 48.20 -15.36
C LYS A 615 3.80 48.29 -13.85
#